data_AF-A0A2T2WN65-F1
#
_entry.id   AF-A0A2T2WN65-F1
#
_cell.length_a   1.000
_cell.length_b   1.000
_cell.length_c   1.000
_cell.angle_alpha   90.00
_cell.angle_beta   90.00
_cell.angle_gamma   90.00
#
_symmetry.space_group_name_H-M   'P 1'
#
loop_
_entity.id
_entity.type
_entity.pdbx_description
1 polymer ?
#
loop_
_entity_poly.entity_id
_entity_poly.type
_entity_poly.pdbx_seq_one_letter_code
_entity_poly.pdbx_strand_id
1 'polypeptide(L)' 'MFPLLGVVFMVVVGSAAVAGFAYWLRSLDGLSAEAGRPVITRSEQDPIEIARERYAKGLITSQEFDAMVERLLKTERDL' A
#
# COMPACT_ATOMS: atom_id res chain seq x y z
N MET A 1 45.87 -1.45 31.67
CA MET A 1 44.46 -1.04 31.57
C MET A 1 44.21 -0.47 30.18
N PHE A 2 43.82 -1.26 29.17
CA PHE A 2 43.39 -0.68 27.88
C PHE A 2 42.45 -1.56 27.00
N PRO A 3 41.50 -2.34 27.54
CA PRO A 3 40.50 -3.06 26.71
C PRO A 3 39.35 -2.15 26.23
N LEU A 4 39.12 -1.02 26.89
CA LEU A 4 37.97 -0.14 26.63
C LEU A 4 38.02 0.52 25.24
N LEU A 5 39.22 0.92 24.77
CA LEU A 5 39.36 1.60 23.49
C LEU A 5 39.11 0.65 22.29
N GLY A 6 39.42 -0.63 22.43
CA GLY A 6 39.09 -1.64 21.42
C GLY A 6 37.59 -1.89 21.28
N VAL A 7 36.86 -1.93 22.40
CA VAL A 7 35.39 -2.08 22.40
C VAL A 7 34.71 -0.86 21.79
N VAL A 8 35.18 0.35 22.14
CA VAL A 8 34.64 1.60 21.55
C VAL A 8 34.85 1.63 20.03
N PHE A 9 36.03 1.23 19.55
CA PHE A 9 36.29 1.18 18.10
C PHE A 9 35.41 0.15 17.39
N MET A 10 35.20 -1.02 17.99
CA MET A 10 34.32 -2.06 17.44
C MET A 10 32.84 -1.61 17.40
N VAL A 11 32.37 -0.90 18.43
CA VAL A 11 31.02 -0.33 18.47
C VAL A 11 30.85 0.78 17.40
N VAL A 12 31.85 1.64 17.23
CA VAL A 12 31.82 2.70 16.20
C VAL A 12 31.83 2.10 14.80
N VAL A 13 32.73 1.14 14.51
CA VAL A 13 32.79 0.47 13.19
C VAL A 13 31.53 -0.35 12.92
N GLY A 14 30.99 -1.05 13.94
CA GLY A 14 29.72 -1.78 13.82
C GLY A 14 28.53 -0.85 13.57
N SER A 15 28.50 0.31 14.23
CA SER A 15 27.42 1.29 14.07
C SER A 15 27.39 1.92 12.67
N ALA A 16 28.55 2.12 12.04
CA ALA A 16 28.62 2.60 10.65
C ALA A 16 28.02 1.58 9.67
N ALA A 17 28.25 0.29 9.88
CA ALA A 17 27.66 -0.78 9.06
C ALA A 17 26.13 -0.86 9.27
N VAL A 18 25.66 -0.73 10.51
CA VAL A 18 24.22 -0.74 10.84
C VAL A 18 23.51 0.49 10.30
N ALA A 19 24.09 1.69 10.46
CA ALA A 19 23.53 2.93 9.93
C ALA A 19 23.53 2.94 8.39
N GLY A 20 24.60 2.45 7.76
CA GLY A 20 24.67 2.27 6.31
C GLY A 20 23.62 1.28 5.80
N PHE A 21 23.42 0.17 6.50
CA PHE A 21 22.40 -0.82 6.16
C PHE A 21 20.96 -0.28 6.34
N ALA A 22 20.69 0.46 7.42
CA ALA A 22 19.40 1.11 7.63
C ALA A 22 19.12 2.21 6.58
N TYR A 23 20.15 2.97 6.20
CA TYR A 23 20.06 3.95 5.12
C TYR A 23 19.82 3.28 3.76
N TRP A 24 20.49 2.15 3.49
CA TRP A 24 20.27 1.35 2.28
C TRP A 24 18.86 0.74 2.23
N LEU A 25 18.35 0.18 3.34
CA LEU A 25 16.96 -0.30 3.43
C LEU A 25 15.95 0.82 3.18
N ARG A 26 16.17 2.02 3.74
CA ARG A 26 15.33 3.20 3.46
C ARG A 26 15.43 3.68 2.00
N SER A 27 16.55 3.41 1.32
CA SER A 27 16.70 3.68 -0.11
C SER A 27 15.94 2.67 -0.98
N LEU A 28 15.69 1.44 -0.49
CA LEU A 28 14.88 0.43 -1.19
C LEU A 28 13.39 0.74 -1.13
N ASP A 29 12.89 1.37 -0.06
CA ASP A 29 11.52 1.91 -0.01
C ASP A 29 11.27 2.92 -1.16
N GLY A 30 12.30 3.66 -1.57
CA GLY A 30 12.24 4.61 -2.67
C GLY A 30 12.11 3.96 -4.06
N LEU A 31 12.61 2.74 -4.26
CA LEU A 31 12.47 2.02 -5.53
C LEU A 31 11.08 1.38 -5.71
N SER A 32 10.35 1.17 -4.61
CA SER A 32 8.94 0.75 -4.67
C SER A 32 8.00 1.90 -5.05
N ALA A 33 8.48 3.16 -5.02
CA ALA A 33 7.71 4.33 -5.42
C ALA A 33 7.68 4.55 -6.94
N GLU A 34 8.53 3.87 -7.73
CA GLU A 34 8.58 4.03 -9.19
C GLU A 34 7.86 2.91 -9.98
N ALA A 35 7.37 1.88 -9.28
CA ALA A 35 6.32 0.98 -9.79
C ALA A 35 4.91 1.59 -9.64
N GLY A 36 4.83 2.81 -9.11
CA GLY A 36 3.60 3.56 -8.91
C GLY A 36 3.83 5.01 -9.28
N ARG A 37 4.08 5.30 -10.57
CA ARG A 37 3.47 6.54 -11.09
C ARG A 37 2.00 6.43 -10.68
N PRO A 38 1.43 7.36 -9.89
CA PRO A 38 -0.01 7.46 -9.85
C PRO A 38 -0.36 7.89 -11.27
N VAL A 39 -0.60 6.90 -12.13
CA VAL A 39 -1.58 7.09 -13.18
C VAL A 39 -2.76 7.57 -12.35
N ILE A 40 -3.05 8.87 -12.44
CA ILE A 40 -4.40 9.34 -12.17
C ILE A 40 -5.25 8.80 -13.33
N THR A 41 -5.25 7.48 -13.51
CA THR A 41 -6.49 6.77 -13.58
C THR A 41 -7.07 7.11 -12.23
N ARG A 42 -7.96 8.09 -12.23
CA ARG A 42 -9.22 7.94 -11.53
C ARG A 42 -9.52 6.45 -11.70
N SER A 43 -9.13 5.63 -10.72
CA SER A 43 -9.40 4.22 -10.75
C SER A 43 -10.90 4.27 -10.94
N GLU A 44 -11.36 3.86 -12.11
CA GLU A 44 -12.77 3.67 -12.36
C GLU A 44 -13.07 2.53 -11.40
N GLN A 45 -13.27 2.90 -10.12
CA GLN A 45 -13.58 1.96 -9.06
C GLN A 45 -14.83 1.32 -9.58
N ASP A 46 -14.71 0.03 -9.86
CA ASP A 46 -15.78 -0.74 -10.45
C ASP A 46 -17.05 -0.41 -9.64
N PRO A 47 -18.11 0.09 -10.28
CA PRO A 47 -19.33 0.46 -9.58
C PRO A 47 -19.86 -0.68 -8.68
N ILE A 48 -19.57 -1.94 -9.02
CA ILE A 48 -19.87 -3.12 -8.21
C ILE A 48 -19.02 -3.15 -6.93
N GLU A 49 -17.74 -2.80 -7.01
CA GLU A 49 -16.84 -2.75 -5.86
C GLU A 49 -17.27 -1.67 -4.86
N ILE A 50 -17.69 -0.50 -5.35
CA ILE A 50 -18.27 0.57 -4.51
C ILE A 50 -19.55 0.10 -3.82
N ALA A 51 -20.44 -0.57 -4.56
CA ALA A 51 -21.68 -1.11 -3.99
C ALA A 51 -21.38 -2.16 -2.91
N ARG A 52 -20.40 -3.04 -3.14
CA ARG A 52 -19.97 -4.08 -2.19
C ARG A 52 -19.43 -3.47 -0.91
N GLU A 53 -18.57 -2.45 -1.02
CA GLU A 53 -18.01 -1.76 0.14
C GLU A 53 -19.12 -1.10 1.00
N ARG A 54 -20.11 -0.46 0.35
CA ARG A 54 -21.24 0.15 1.04
C ARG A 54 -22.11 -0.88 1.76
N TYR A 55 -22.35 -2.03 1.15
CA TYR A 55 -23.10 -3.12 1.78
C TYR A 55 -22.35 -3.68 3.00
N ALA A 56 -21.04 -3.91 2.88
CA ALA A 56 -20.20 -4.40 3.99
C ALA A 56 -20.16 -3.42 5.18
N LYS A 57 -20.25 -2.12 4.91
CA LYS A 57 -20.35 -1.07 5.94
C LYS A 57 -21.76 -0.90 6.52
N GLY A 58 -22.76 -1.63 6.01
CA GLY A 58 -24.17 -1.48 6.40
C GLY A 58 -24.80 -0.16 5.97
N LEU A 59 -24.21 0.55 4.99
CA LEU A 59 -24.71 1.83 4.48
C LEU A 59 -25.88 1.66 3.51
N ILE A 60 -26.04 0.46 2.96
CA ILE A 60 -27.13 0.05 2.08
C ILE A 60 -27.63 -1.33 2.49
N THR A 61 -28.90 -1.59 2.25
CA THR A 61 -29.52 -2.90 2.45
C THR A 61 -29.18 -3.88 1.33
N SER A 62 -29.44 -5.17 1.55
CA SER A 62 -29.26 -6.19 0.51
C SER A 62 -30.09 -5.90 -0.74
N GLN A 63 -31.34 -5.45 -0.58
CA GLN A 63 -32.21 -5.10 -1.71
C GLN A 63 -31.65 -3.94 -2.54
N GLU A 64 -31.10 -2.91 -1.89
CA GLU A 64 -30.49 -1.78 -2.59
C GLU A 64 -29.22 -2.18 -3.33
N PHE A 65 -28.41 -3.08 -2.74
CA PHE A 65 -27.25 -3.65 -3.41
C PHE A 65 -27.65 -4.44 -4.67
N ASP A 66 -28.61 -5.35 -4.54
CA ASP A 66 -29.09 -6.19 -5.65
C ASP A 66 -29.63 -5.35 -6.81
N ALA A 67 -30.42 -4.31 -6.50
CA ALA A 67 -30.95 -3.38 -7.51
C ALA A 67 -29.84 -2.60 -8.25
N MET A 68 -28.77 -2.22 -7.56
CA MET A 68 -27.62 -1.54 -8.18
C MET A 68 -26.83 -2.48 -9.09
N VAL A 69 -26.56 -3.71 -8.64
CA VAL A 69 -25.86 -4.73 -9.44
C VAL A 69 -26.66 -5.09 -10.69
N GLU A 70 -27.97 -5.29 -10.56
CA GLU A 70 -28.85 -5.59 -11.70
C GLU A 70 -28.80 -4.48 -12.76
N ARG A 71 -28.81 -3.21 -12.32
CA ARG A 71 -28.74 -2.07 -13.24
C ARG A 71 -27.39 -1.99 -13.96
N LEU A 72 -26.29 -2.28 -13.28
CA LEU A 72 -24.95 -2.27 -13.86
C LEU A 72 -24.79 -3.37 -14.90
N LEU A 73 -25.22 -4.59 -14.58
CA LEU A 73 -25.19 -5.73 -15.52
C LEU A 73 -26.04 -5.49 -16.77
N LYS A 74 -27.15 -4.75 -16.66
CA LYS A 74 -27.96 -4.38 -17.83
C LYS A 74 -27.23 -3.40 -18.75
N THR A 75 -26.55 -2.41 -18.18
CA THR A 75 -25.83 -1.38 -18.96
C THR A 75 -24.63 -1.95 -19.70
N GLU A 76 -23.89 -2.91 -19.13
CA GLU A 76 -22.72 -3.52 -19.78
C GLU A 76 -23.10 -4.50 -20.90
N ARG A 77 -24.32 -5.04 -20.89
CA ARG A 77 -24.79 -5.98 -21.93
C ARG A 77 -25.27 -5.30 -23.21
N ASP A 78 -25.53 -3.99 -23.16
CA ASP A 78 -25.99 -3.18 -24.30
C ASP A 78 -24.87 -2.37 -24.97
N LEU A 79 -23.60 -2.55 -24.56
CA LEU A 79 -22.39 -1.96 -25.15
C LEU A 79 -21.58 -3.01 -25.92
#